data_AF-A0A7S2VGX3-F1
#
_entry.id   AF-A0A7S2VGX3-F1
#
_cell.length_a   1.000
_cell.length_b   1.000
_cell.length_c   1.000
_cell.angle_alpha   90.00
_cell.angle_beta   90.00
_cell.angle_gamma   90.00
#
_symmetry.space_group_name_H-M   'P 1'
#
loop_
_entity.id
_entity.type
_entity.pdbx_description
1 polymer ?
#
loop_
_entity_poly.entity_id
_entity_poly.type
_entity_poly.pdbx_seq_one_letter_code
_entity_poly.pdbx_strand_id
1 'polypeptide(L)'
;RDPYRCPLQGVAYNLKILDLPYGWEKHYDAAYAVPTNPADMTPRKGECLLWGAGTGNPVETLRIAAFGDREIVENNNPVWDNAVYFYMSMGLSGGFSAAGDVQLTPGDRGFFNCAGRMSWLLNGYGGYRAGCEDELEDSQVWRKLVFYGPPGVFCDASICPEGMILKTSGLPSYCKGRACAVDECCQAARICTPDVCSLGTLLKERDVRPRYCAAAFCQESECCSRSPKCEASVCTVGHFLKPTDVMPPLGVPPNGCRSHVCTIAECCNESPYCPLDVCPYYQGLTLTHLEPTPFCSSYDCLLTDCCVDAGVCAASDCSAAFALNASARPYCDRPTCTEGECCYPLPPNVSVSDVEFVDFDLSALEIGGNISWVPPEPTIPNVTHFTV
;
A
#
# COMPACT_ATOMS: atom_id res chain seq x y z
N ARG A 1 0.65 24.07 -18.90
CA ARG A 1 0.40 24.95 -20.07
C ARG A 1 0.12 26.33 -19.52
N ASP A 2 0.57 27.38 -20.18
CA ASP A 2 0.21 28.75 -19.78
C ASP A 2 -1.31 28.91 -19.91
N PRO A 3 -2.05 29.22 -18.83
CA PRO A 3 -3.52 29.29 -18.84
C PRO A 3 -4.06 30.44 -19.71
N TYR A 4 -3.21 31.33 -20.21
CA TYR A 4 -3.60 32.48 -21.04
C TYR A 4 -3.46 32.24 -22.54
N ARG A 5 -3.29 31.00 -23.01
CA ARG A 5 -3.16 30.74 -24.44
C ARG A 5 -4.49 30.71 -25.17
N CYS A 6 -4.45 31.18 -26.41
CA CYS A 6 -5.56 31.07 -27.32
C CYS A 6 -5.95 29.61 -27.58
N PRO A 7 -7.25 29.38 -27.83
CA PRO A 7 -7.76 28.04 -28.07
C PRO A 7 -7.12 27.45 -29.33
N LEU A 8 -6.75 26.17 -29.26
CA LEU A 8 -6.10 25.39 -30.33
C LEU A 8 -4.68 25.86 -30.70
N GLN A 9 -3.80 24.89 -30.96
CA GLN A 9 -2.44 25.13 -31.47
C GLN A 9 -2.33 24.56 -32.88
N GLY A 10 -1.61 25.26 -33.74
CA GLY A 10 -1.39 24.90 -35.13
C GLY A 10 -2.52 25.38 -36.05
N VAL A 11 -2.51 24.82 -37.26
CA VAL A 11 -3.55 25.04 -38.26
C VAL A 11 -4.69 24.07 -38.03
N ALA A 12 -5.91 24.59 -37.87
CA ALA A 12 -7.14 23.84 -37.75
C ALA A 12 -7.78 23.63 -39.13
N TYR A 13 -8.40 22.47 -39.33
CA TYR A 13 -9.05 22.09 -40.59
C TYR A 13 -10.50 21.71 -40.33
N ASN A 14 -11.40 22.11 -41.25
CA ASN A 14 -12.83 21.84 -41.17
C ASN A 14 -13.44 22.20 -39.79
N LEU A 15 -13.02 23.33 -39.23
CA LEU A 15 -13.48 23.84 -37.94
C LEU A 15 -14.89 24.40 -38.10
N LYS A 16 -15.88 23.82 -37.42
CA LYS A 16 -17.24 24.38 -37.41
C LYS A 16 -17.24 25.66 -36.57
N ILE A 17 -17.88 26.70 -37.08
CA ILE A 17 -17.95 27.99 -36.37
C ILE A 17 -18.71 27.83 -35.05
N LEU A 18 -19.73 26.96 -35.03
CA LEU A 18 -20.47 26.61 -33.82
C LEU A 18 -19.63 25.90 -32.74
N ASP A 19 -18.47 25.34 -33.13
CA ASP A 19 -17.57 24.73 -32.16
C ASP A 19 -16.69 25.79 -31.48
N LEU A 20 -16.58 27.03 -31.99
CA LEU A 20 -15.74 28.05 -31.36
C LEU A 20 -16.09 28.25 -29.87
N PRO A 21 -15.10 28.50 -28.99
CA PRO A 21 -15.37 28.69 -27.57
C PRO A 21 -16.34 29.84 -27.34
N TYR A 22 -17.02 29.80 -26.19
CA TYR A 22 -17.94 30.87 -25.83
C TYR A 22 -17.23 32.23 -25.71
N GLY A 23 -17.87 33.28 -26.24
CA GLY A 23 -17.35 34.64 -26.25
C GLY A 23 -16.54 35.00 -27.51
N TRP A 24 -16.40 34.08 -28.46
CA TRP A 24 -15.84 34.40 -29.78
C TRP A 24 -16.86 35.15 -30.64
N GLU A 25 -16.44 36.27 -31.21
CA GLU A 25 -17.25 37.17 -32.02
C GLU A 25 -16.62 37.34 -33.41
N LYS A 26 -17.48 37.50 -34.42
CA LYS A 26 -17.04 37.70 -35.81
C LYS A 26 -16.68 39.17 -36.02
N HIS A 27 -15.42 39.43 -36.39
CA HIS A 27 -14.92 40.75 -36.77
C HIS A 27 -15.17 41.05 -38.24
N TYR A 28 -14.84 40.09 -39.10
CA TYR A 28 -14.87 40.27 -40.55
C TYR A 28 -15.39 39.00 -41.25
N ASP A 29 -16.15 39.21 -42.32
CA ASP A 29 -16.69 38.17 -43.18
C ASP A 29 -17.00 38.73 -44.57
N ALA A 30 -16.14 38.42 -45.54
CA ALA A 30 -16.31 38.85 -46.92
C ALA A 30 -15.92 37.77 -47.91
N ALA A 31 -16.47 37.80 -49.12
CA ALA A 31 -15.99 36.97 -50.21
C ALA A 31 -14.52 37.27 -50.52
N TYR A 32 -13.80 36.28 -51.03
CA TYR A 32 -12.42 36.45 -51.47
C TYR A 32 -12.33 37.49 -52.59
N ALA A 33 -13.37 37.72 -53.38
CA ALA A 33 -13.43 38.81 -54.38
C ALA A 33 -13.44 40.24 -53.81
N VAL A 34 -13.74 40.42 -52.52
CA VAL A 34 -13.80 41.74 -51.90
C VAL A 34 -12.38 42.17 -51.49
N PRO A 35 -11.91 43.37 -51.85
CA PRO A 35 -10.61 43.88 -51.42
C PRO A 35 -10.39 43.77 -49.90
N THR A 36 -9.18 43.39 -49.47
CA THR A 36 -8.83 43.27 -48.06
C THR A 36 -8.03 44.48 -47.59
N ASN A 37 -8.49 45.11 -46.51
CA ASN A 37 -7.75 46.15 -45.80
C ASN A 37 -7.10 45.57 -44.53
N PRO A 38 -5.97 46.12 -44.05
CA PRO A 38 -5.35 45.67 -42.81
C PRO A 38 -6.29 45.71 -41.59
N ALA A 39 -7.19 46.70 -41.53
CA ALA A 39 -8.20 46.81 -40.49
C ALA A 39 -9.22 45.65 -40.48
N ASP A 40 -9.40 44.97 -41.62
CA ASP A 40 -10.24 43.78 -41.73
C ASP A 40 -9.61 42.57 -41.03
N MET A 41 -8.28 42.55 -40.87
CA MET A 41 -7.51 41.46 -40.27
C MET A 41 -7.19 41.67 -38.78
N THR A 42 -7.36 42.90 -38.27
CA THR A 42 -6.86 43.35 -36.96
C THR A 42 -8.00 43.84 -36.05
N PRO A 43 -8.72 42.91 -35.38
CA PRO A 43 -9.80 43.28 -34.47
C PRO A 43 -9.29 44.13 -33.30
N ARG A 44 -10.08 45.09 -32.82
CA ARG A 44 -9.68 45.95 -31.68
C ARG A 44 -10.04 45.38 -30.29
N LYS A 45 -10.56 44.16 -30.25
CA LYS A 45 -11.11 43.51 -29.05
C LYS A 45 -10.65 42.05 -28.99
N GLY A 46 -10.81 41.45 -27.82
CA GLY A 46 -10.37 40.08 -27.54
C GLY A 46 -8.89 40.02 -27.20
N GLU A 47 -8.49 38.91 -26.61
CA GLU A 47 -7.07 38.57 -26.36
C GLU A 47 -6.56 37.64 -27.45
N CYS A 48 -7.47 36.89 -28.07
CA CYS A 48 -7.19 35.95 -29.14
C CYS A 48 -7.83 36.37 -30.45
N LEU A 49 -7.16 36.04 -31.54
CA LEU A 49 -7.68 36.15 -32.89
C LEU A 49 -7.73 34.79 -33.57
N LEU A 50 -8.62 34.70 -34.56
CA LEU A 50 -8.68 33.62 -35.53
C LEU A 50 -8.69 34.25 -36.91
N TRP A 51 -7.81 33.77 -37.76
CA TRP A 51 -7.89 33.98 -39.21
C TRP A 51 -8.33 32.68 -39.86
N GLY A 52 -9.29 32.71 -40.76
CA GLY A 52 -9.78 31.51 -41.42
C GLY A 52 -10.46 31.76 -42.76
N ALA A 53 -10.60 30.67 -43.50
CA ALA A 53 -11.26 30.66 -44.80
C ALA A 53 -12.24 29.50 -44.90
N GLY A 54 -13.36 29.73 -45.56
CA GLY A 54 -14.37 28.70 -45.81
C GLY A 54 -15.18 28.96 -47.06
N THR A 55 -16.03 28.02 -47.42
CA THR A 55 -16.89 28.09 -48.60
C THR A 55 -18.36 28.16 -48.18
N GLY A 56 -19.17 28.92 -48.91
CA GLY A 56 -20.62 29.06 -48.66
C GLY A 56 -21.01 30.41 -48.06
N ASN A 57 -22.31 30.71 -48.00
CA ASN A 57 -22.84 31.95 -47.41
C ASN A 57 -24.21 31.69 -46.75
N PRO A 58 -24.30 31.61 -45.42
CA PRO A 58 -23.21 31.81 -44.45
C PRO A 58 -22.17 30.68 -44.51
N VAL A 59 -20.93 30.97 -44.09
CA VAL A 59 -19.95 29.91 -43.82
C VAL A 59 -20.32 29.25 -42.50
N GLU A 60 -20.53 27.94 -42.51
CA GLU A 60 -20.76 27.16 -41.27
C GLU A 60 -19.48 26.47 -40.77
N THR A 61 -18.56 26.17 -41.70
CA THR A 61 -17.31 25.44 -41.45
C THR A 61 -16.15 26.15 -42.13
N LEU A 62 -15.14 26.51 -41.35
CA LEU A 62 -13.85 27.01 -41.84
C LEU A 62 -13.04 25.82 -42.35
N ARG A 63 -12.71 25.82 -43.65
CA ARG A 63 -11.88 24.79 -44.27
C ARG A 63 -10.48 24.79 -43.67
N ILE A 64 -9.96 25.99 -43.41
CA ILE A 64 -8.67 26.22 -42.78
C ILE A 64 -8.80 27.41 -41.82
N ALA A 65 -8.18 27.33 -40.65
CA ALA A 65 -8.11 28.41 -39.69
C ALA A 65 -6.83 28.31 -38.84
N ALA A 66 -6.39 29.42 -38.28
CA ALA A 66 -5.34 29.45 -37.28
C ALA A 66 -5.70 30.44 -36.17
N PHE A 67 -5.27 30.12 -34.96
CA PHE A 67 -5.46 30.94 -33.77
C PHE A 67 -4.14 31.58 -33.35
N GLY A 68 -4.22 32.83 -32.93
CA GLY A 68 -3.08 33.57 -32.43
C GLY A 68 -3.46 34.44 -31.24
N ASP A 69 -2.50 34.67 -30.36
CA ASP A 69 -2.54 35.80 -29.43
C ASP A 69 -2.58 37.08 -30.25
N ARG A 70 -3.63 37.88 -30.04
CA ARG A 70 -3.90 39.05 -30.85
C ARG A 70 -2.77 40.06 -30.71
N GLU A 71 -2.32 40.34 -29.49
CA GLU A 71 -1.28 41.35 -29.28
C GLU A 71 0.05 40.91 -29.88
N ILE A 72 0.39 39.62 -29.81
CA ILE A 72 1.60 39.09 -30.42
C ILE A 72 1.52 39.20 -31.95
N VAL A 73 0.43 38.73 -32.55
CA VAL A 73 0.25 38.69 -34.01
C VAL A 73 0.10 40.09 -34.62
N GLU A 74 -0.57 41.02 -33.94
CA GLU A 74 -0.77 42.38 -34.47
C GLU A 74 0.49 43.25 -34.36
N ASN A 75 1.28 43.08 -33.28
CA ASN A 75 2.44 43.94 -33.03
C ASN A 75 3.76 43.38 -33.60
N ASN A 76 3.80 42.12 -34.02
CA ASN A 76 5.00 41.49 -34.57
C ASN A 76 4.71 40.94 -35.96
N ASN A 77 5.60 41.20 -36.91
CA ASN A 77 5.42 40.75 -38.27
C ASN A 77 6.76 40.55 -39.00
N PRO A 78 7.08 39.32 -39.43
CA PRO A 78 6.35 38.07 -39.20
C PRO A 78 6.59 37.52 -37.77
N VAL A 79 5.72 36.63 -37.29
CA VAL A 79 5.84 36.05 -35.94
C VAL A 79 5.37 34.59 -35.88
N TRP A 80 6.02 33.81 -35.03
CA TRP A 80 5.55 32.48 -34.63
C TRP A 80 4.72 32.59 -33.37
N ASP A 81 3.45 32.20 -33.45
CA ASP A 81 2.58 32.06 -32.29
C ASP A 81 1.68 30.83 -32.43
N ASN A 82 1.38 30.17 -31.31
CA ASN A 82 0.58 28.93 -31.28
C ASN A 82 0.99 27.89 -32.34
N ALA A 83 2.30 27.74 -32.60
CA ALA A 83 2.86 26.83 -33.61
C ALA A 83 2.41 27.13 -35.07
N VAL A 84 2.07 28.38 -35.35
CA VAL A 84 1.73 28.90 -36.68
C VAL A 84 2.57 30.13 -36.97
N TYR A 85 3.00 30.28 -38.22
CA TYR A 85 3.73 31.45 -38.69
C TYR A 85 2.75 32.47 -39.27
N PHE A 86 2.52 33.56 -38.54
CA PHE A 86 1.67 34.68 -38.95
C PHE A 86 2.51 35.77 -39.62
N TYR A 87 1.93 36.41 -40.63
CA TYR A 87 2.54 37.54 -41.32
C TYR A 87 1.49 38.51 -41.87
N MET A 88 1.85 39.77 -42.02
CA MET A 88 1.01 40.84 -42.54
C MET A 88 1.85 41.90 -43.26
N SER A 89 2.22 41.67 -44.52
CA SER A 89 3.07 42.60 -45.28
C SER A 89 2.25 43.59 -46.10
N MET A 90 2.29 44.87 -45.72
CA MET A 90 1.55 45.96 -46.37
C MET A 90 1.88 46.07 -47.86
N GLY A 91 0.86 46.17 -48.72
CA GLY A 91 1.03 46.23 -50.18
C GLY A 91 1.36 44.89 -50.84
N LEU A 92 1.51 43.81 -50.05
CA LEU A 92 1.65 42.44 -50.54
C LEU A 92 0.46 41.61 -50.04
N SER A 93 0.62 40.87 -48.95
CA SER A 93 -0.42 40.03 -48.36
C SER A 93 -0.23 39.80 -46.86
N GLY A 94 -1.30 39.42 -46.19
CA GLY A 94 -1.32 38.92 -44.82
C GLY A 94 -1.98 37.56 -44.73
N GLY A 95 -1.58 36.77 -43.76
CA GLY A 95 -2.05 35.40 -43.61
C GLY A 95 -1.20 34.56 -42.67
N PHE A 96 -1.32 33.25 -42.78
CA PHE A 96 -0.56 32.33 -41.95
C PHE A 96 -0.07 31.11 -42.73
N SER A 97 0.93 30.44 -42.18
CA SER A 97 1.49 29.20 -42.70
C SER A 97 1.90 28.28 -41.56
N ALA A 98 1.75 26.96 -41.75
CA ALA A 98 2.30 25.96 -40.85
C ALA A 98 3.85 25.92 -40.86
N ALA A 99 4.49 26.64 -41.79
CA ALA A 99 5.94 26.74 -41.95
C ALA A 99 6.38 28.19 -42.25
N GLY A 100 7.62 28.54 -41.91
CA GLY A 100 8.14 29.92 -42.05
C GLY A 100 8.53 30.34 -43.47
N ASP A 101 8.48 29.44 -44.45
CA ASP A 101 8.88 29.63 -45.84
C ASP A 101 7.74 30.22 -46.69
N VAL A 102 7.36 31.45 -46.38
CA VAL A 102 6.32 32.20 -47.10
C VAL A 102 6.93 32.98 -48.27
N GLN A 103 6.33 32.91 -49.46
CA GLN A 103 6.83 33.58 -50.68
C GLN A 103 5.82 34.58 -51.24
N LEU A 104 6.00 35.89 -50.98
CA LEU A 104 4.98 36.90 -51.26
C LEU A 104 5.13 37.55 -52.65
N THR A 105 4.34 37.16 -53.65
CA THR A 105 4.37 37.72 -55.02
C THR A 105 3.02 37.67 -55.80
N PRO A 106 2.03 38.55 -55.54
CA PRO A 106 1.87 39.41 -54.36
C PRO A 106 1.29 38.65 -53.15
N GLY A 107 0.63 37.51 -53.39
CA GLY A 107 0.18 36.56 -52.36
C GLY A 107 1.24 35.52 -52.04
N ASP A 108 1.04 34.75 -50.97
CA ASP A 108 1.91 33.60 -50.67
C ASP A 108 1.79 32.54 -51.78
N ARG A 109 2.89 32.28 -52.49
CA ARG A 109 3.02 31.26 -53.55
C ARG A 109 3.75 30.00 -53.09
N GLY A 110 4.19 29.91 -51.84
CA GLY A 110 4.96 28.77 -51.35
C GLY A 110 4.21 27.45 -51.53
N PHE A 111 4.86 26.44 -52.11
CA PHE A 111 4.22 25.14 -52.40
C PHE A 111 4.35 24.12 -51.26
N PHE A 112 5.39 24.23 -50.44
CA PHE A 112 5.64 23.29 -49.36
C PHE A 112 4.57 23.40 -48.27
N ASN A 113 4.00 22.28 -47.84
CA ASN A 113 2.90 22.25 -46.87
C ASN A 113 1.71 23.15 -47.24
N CYS A 114 1.33 23.22 -48.53
CA CYS A 114 0.26 24.11 -49.00
C CYS A 114 -1.04 23.98 -48.19
N ALA A 115 -1.39 22.78 -47.73
CA ALA A 115 -2.60 22.55 -46.94
C ALA A 115 -2.68 23.46 -45.71
N GLY A 116 -1.55 23.79 -45.08
CA GLY A 116 -1.48 24.62 -43.87
C GLY A 116 -1.29 26.11 -44.12
N ARG A 117 -1.65 26.63 -45.30
CA ARG A 117 -1.41 28.03 -45.69
C ARG A 117 -2.70 28.78 -46.00
N MET A 118 -2.77 30.04 -45.63
CA MET A 118 -3.86 30.95 -46.01
C MET A 118 -3.27 32.34 -46.22
N SER A 119 -3.70 33.05 -47.26
CA SER A 119 -3.22 34.42 -47.52
C SER A 119 -4.27 35.28 -48.20
N TRP A 120 -4.30 36.56 -47.83
CA TRP A 120 -5.14 37.60 -48.41
C TRP A 120 -4.28 38.76 -48.89
N LEU A 121 -4.56 39.27 -50.09
CA LEU A 121 -3.83 40.38 -50.67
C LEU A 121 -4.17 41.69 -49.96
N LEU A 122 -3.15 42.51 -49.69
CA LEU A 122 -3.25 43.81 -49.01
C LEU A 122 -2.86 44.96 -49.95
N ASN A 123 -3.11 44.78 -51.25
CA ASN A 123 -2.75 45.70 -52.34
C ASN A 123 -3.97 46.17 -53.14
N GLY A 124 -5.17 46.11 -52.54
CA GLY A 124 -6.43 46.50 -53.19
C GLY A 124 -7.21 45.34 -53.82
N TYR A 125 -6.66 44.12 -53.78
CA TYR A 125 -7.35 42.88 -54.14
C TYR A 125 -7.81 42.13 -52.89
N GLY A 126 -8.52 41.02 -53.06
CA GLY A 126 -9.13 40.27 -51.97
C GLY A 126 -8.30 39.09 -51.45
N GLY A 127 -8.89 37.92 -51.26
CA GLY A 127 -8.19 36.75 -50.74
C GLY A 127 -7.39 36.02 -51.83
N TYR A 128 -6.22 35.45 -51.54
CA TYR A 128 -5.39 34.77 -52.55
C TYR A 128 -5.37 33.26 -52.41
N ARG A 129 -5.24 32.75 -51.17
CA ARG A 129 -5.04 31.32 -50.89
C ARG A 129 -5.86 30.82 -49.71
N ALA A 130 -6.32 29.57 -49.82
CA ALA A 130 -6.90 28.77 -48.75
C ALA A 130 -6.47 27.30 -48.90
N GLY A 131 -5.49 26.88 -48.10
CA GLY A 131 -4.84 25.58 -48.25
C GLY A 131 -4.07 25.50 -49.58
N CYS A 132 -4.29 24.42 -50.33
CA CYS A 132 -3.65 24.20 -51.63
C CYS A 132 -4.41 24.86 -52.79
N GLU A 133 -5.53 25.54 -52.54
CA GLU A 133 -6.21 26.36 -53.54
C GLU A 133 -5.67 27.80 -53.47
N ASP A 134 -5.13 28.29 -54.59
CA ASP A 134 -4.66 29.67 -54.76
C ASP A 134 -5.30 30.35 -55.97
N GLU A 135 -4.88 31.58 -56.27
CA GLU A 135 -5.48 32.46 -57.29
C GLU A 135 -6.99 32.69 -57.04
N LEU A 136 -7.35 32.81 -55.76
CA LEU A 136 -8.74 32.94 -55.31
C LEU A 136 -9.26 34.38 -55.31
N GLU A 137 -8.51 35.36 -55.82
CA GLU A 137 -8.79 36.80 -55.70
C GLU A 137 -10.10 37.29 -56.31
N ASP A 138 -10.70 36.51 -57.22
CA ASP A 138 -12.00 36.80 -57.83
C ASP A 138 -13.11 35.86 -57.31
N SER A 139 -12.81 34.98 -56.35
CA SER A 139 -13.75 33.97 -55.88
C SER A 139 -14.89 34.58 -55.06
N GLN A 140 -16.12 34.34 -55.52
CA GLN A 140 -17.35 34.64 -54.78
C GLN A 140 -17.77 33.49 -53.84
N VAL A 141 -17.15 32.30 -54.00
CA VAL A 141 -17.48 31.09 -53.24
C VAL A 141 -16.67 31.01 -51.95
N TRP A 142 -15.38 31.31 -52.05
CA TRP A 142 -14.49 31.40 -50.89
C TRP A 142 -14.75 32.68 -50.11
N ARG A 143 -14.70 32.58 -48.79
CA ARG A 143 -14.91 33.70 -47.87
C ARG A 143 -13.79 33.77 -46.84
N LYS A 144 -13.37 35.00 -46.55
CA LYS A 144 -12.37 35.38 -45.54
C LYS A 144 -13.10 35.67 -44.25
N LEU A 145 -12.67 35.07 -43.14
CA LEU A 145 -13.29 35.26 -41.84
C LEU A 145 -12.23 35.61 -40.80
N VAL A 146 -12.54 36.61 -39.98
CA VAL A 146 -11.76 36.97 -38.80
C VAL A 146 -12.68 36.94 -37.60
N PHE A 147 -12.25 36.24 -36.56
CA PHE A 147 -12.91 36.26 -35.26
C PHE A 147 -11.93 36.75 -34.20
N TYR A 148 -12.46 37.27 -33.09
CA TYR A 148 -11.72 37.49 -31.86
C TYR A 148 -12.47 36.90 -30.68
N GLY A 149 -11.76 36.60 -29.61
CA GLY A 149 -12.38 36.06 -28.40
C GLY A 149 -11.48 36.14 -27.18
N PRO A 150 -12.00 35.72 -26.01
CA PRO A 150 -11.18 35.51 -24.82
C PRO A 150 -10.23 34.30 -25.02
N PRO A 151 -9.21 34.16 -24.16
CA PRO A 151 -8.41 32.95 -24.13
C PRO A 151 -9.28 31.74 -23.80
N GLY A 152 -8.86 30.56 -24.24
CA GLY A 152 -9.59 29.33 -23.94
C GLY A 152 -9.49 29.03 -22.45
N VAL A 153 -10.62 28.74 -21.79
CA VAL A 153 -10.58 28.17 -20.44
C VAL A 153 -10.45 26.66 -20.57
N PHE A 154 -9.37 26.12 -20.03
CA PHE A 154 -9.04 24.69 -20.11
C PHE A 154 -9.35 24.00 -18.79
N CYS A 155 -9.72 22.73 -18.87
CA CYS A 155 -9.85 21.88 -17.70
C CYS A 155 -8.50 21.73 -17.00
N ASP A 156 -8.48 22.04 -15.71
CA ASP A 156 -7.33 21.85 -14.82
C ASP A 156 -7.77 21.16 -13.51
N ALA A 157 -6.85 20.46 -12.85
CA ALA A 157 -7.14 19.75 -11.60
C ALA A 157 -7.63 20.69 -10.49
N SER A 158 -7.22 21.96 -10.49
CA SER A 158 -7.69 22.99 -9.54
C SER A 158 -9.18 23.31 -9.64
N ILE A 159 -9.83 22.96 -10.75
CA ILE A 159 -11.28 23.13 -10.95
C ILE A 159 -12.07 22.05 -10.20
N CYS A 160 -11.45 20.91 -9.89
CA CYS A 160 -12.12 19.78 -9.29
C CYS A 160 -12.23 19.95 -7.77
N PRO A 161 -13.46 19.94 -7.21
CA PRO A 161 -13.65 20.00 -5.75
C PRO A 161 -13.17 18.72 -5.06
N GLU A 162 -13.09 18.73 -3.73
CA GLU A 162 -12.74 17.55 -2.93
C GLU A 162 -13.63 16.35 -3.30
N GLY A 163 -13.00 15.19 -3.55
CA GLY A 163 -13.71 13.98 -3.99
C GLY A 163 -13.92 13.88 -5.50
N MET A 164 -13.41 14.83 -6.28
CA MET A 164 -13.34 14.74 -7.73
C MET A 164 -11.91 14.89 -8.23
N ILE A 165 -11.66 14.30 -9.40
CA ILE A 165 -10.38 14.36 -10.11
C ILE A 165 -10.62 14.79 -11.55
N LEU A 166 -9.59 15.34 -12.17
CA LEU A 166 -9.60 15.65 -13.60
C LEU A 166 -9.83 14.36 -14.40
N LYS A 167 -10.76 14.40 -15.37
CA LYS A 167 -10.97 13.28 -16.29
C LYS A 167 -9.71 13.01 -17.09
N THR A 168 -9.38 11.74 -17.27
CA THR A 168 -8.25 11.31 -18.12
C THR A 168 -8.68 11.08 -19.58
N SER A 169 -9.98 10.95 -19.84
CA SER A 169 -10.56 10.75 -21.16
C SER A 169 -11.81 11.60 -21.33
N GLY A 170 -12.13 11.97 -22.58
CA GLY A 170 -13.30 12.79 -22.88
C GLY A 170 -13.25 14.22 -22.34
N LEU A 171 -12.05 14.73 -22.01
CA LEU A 171 -11.88 16.15 -21.74
C LEU A 171 -12.16 16.94 -23.01
N PRO A 172 -13.00 17.98 -22.96
CA PRO A 172 -13.16 18.86 -24.09
C PRO A 172 -11.85 19.64 -24.32
N SER A 173 -11.60 20.05 -25.56
CA SER A 173 -10.43 20.88 -25.89
C SER A 173 -10.45 22.23 -25.17
N TYR A 174 -11.63 22.71 -24.79
CA TYR A 174 -11.91 23.92 -24.00
C TYR A 174 -13.32 23.81 -23.42
N CYS A 175 -13.57 24.58 -22.37
CA CYS A 175 -14.85 24.57 -21.69
C CYS A 175 -15.91 25.34 -22.49
N LYS A 176 -17.19 24.93 -22.37
CA LYS A 176 -18.27 25.57 -23.15
C LYS A 176 -18.62 26.96 -22.65
N GLY A 177 -18.31 27.27 -21.39
CA GLY A 177 -18.59 28.57 -20.77
C GLY A 177 -17.34 29.44 -20.56
N ARG A 178 -17.55 30.59 -19.91
CA ARG A 178 -16.44 31.45 -19.40
C ARG A 178 -15.67 30.82 -18.24
N ALA A 179 -16.20 29.75 -17.66
CA ALA A 179 -15.55 28.91 -16.68
C ALA A 179 -15.93 27.47 -17.01
N CYS A 180 -15.03 26.53 -16.68
CA CYS A 180 -15.33 25.13 -16.81
C CYS A 180 -16.36 24.68 -15.79
N ALA A 181 -17.40 24.00 -16.25
CA ALA A 181 -18.29 23.34 -15.33
C ALA A 181 -17.59 22.09 -14.75
N VAL A 182 -17.88 21.78 -13.48
CA VAL A 182 -17.25 20.66 -12.78
C VAL A 182 -17.50 19.34 -13.52
N ASP A 183 -18.70 19.15 -14.08
CA ASP A 183 -19.08 17.96 -14.85
C ASP A 183 -18.44 17.90 -16.24
N GLU A 184 -17.93 19.00 -16.80
CA GLU A 184 -17.14 18.99 -18.03
C GLU A 184 -15.77 18.37 -17.77
N CYS A 185 -15.08 18.84 -16.72
CA CYS A 185 -13.68 18.54 -16.47
C CYS A 185 -13.43 17.39 -15.50
N CYS A 186 -14.33 17.20 -14.54
CA CYS A 186 -14.07 16.37 -13.38
C CYS A 186 -14.95 15.13 -13.38
N GLN A 187 -14.44 14.09 -12.76
CA GLN A 187 -15.16 12.85 -12.48
C GLN A 187 -14.98 12.49 -11.01
N ALA A 188 -15.91 11.71 -10.46
CA ALA A 188 -15.83 11.25 -9.09
C ALA A 188 -14.53 10.46 -8.86
N ALA A 189 -13.76 10.85 -7.85
CA ALA A 189 -12.65 10.06 -7.36
C ALA A 189 -13.21 8.79 -6.70
N ARG A 190 -12.52 7.66 -6.87
CA ARG A 190 -12.89 6.46 -6.12
C ARG A 190 -12.45 6.58 -4.67
N ILE A 191 -13.13 5.82 -3.81
CA ILE A 191 -12.81 5.71 -2.39
C ILE A 191 -12.07 4.38 -2.20
N CYS A 192 -11.06 4.37 -1.35
CA CYS A 192 -10.37 3.15 -0.96
C CYS A 192 -11.33 2.14 -0.30
N THR A 193 -11.58 1.02 -0.96
CA THR A 193 -12.42 -0.09 -0.48
C THR A 193 -11.61 -1.38 -0.37
N PRO A 194 -12.04 -2.38 0.43
CA PRO A 194 -11.27 -3.62 0.65
C PRO A 194 -10.94 -4.40 -0.64
N ASP A 195 -11.77 -4.29 -1.68
CA ASP A 195 -11.56 -4.93 -2.98
C ASP A 195 -10.38 -4.37 -3.78
N VAL A 196 -9.83 -3.21 -3.38
CA VAL A 196 -8.60 -2.66 -3.97
C VAL A 196 -7.36 -3.44 -3.50
N CYS A 197 -7.42 -4.11 -2.35
CA CYS A 197 -6.28 -4.77 -1.75
C CYS A 197 -6.11 -6.19 -2.27
N SER A 198 -4.92 -6.50 -2.77
CA SER A 198 -4.55 -7.85 -3.22
C SER A 198 -4.34 -8.80 -2.03
N LEU A 199 -4.21 -10.10 -2.31
CA LEU A 199 -3.91 -11.08 -1.27
C LEU A 199 -2.59 -10.72 -0.55
N GLY A 200 -2.64 -10.61 0.79
CA GLY A 200 -1.48 -10.24 1.60
C GLY A 200 -1.37 -8.76 1.95
N THR A 201 -2.31 -7.93 1.49
CA THR A 201 -2.42 -6.54 1.94
C THR A 201 -3.77 -6.29 2.63
N LEU A 202 -3.77 -5.32 3.53
CA LEU A 202 -4.95 -4.88 4.27
C LEU A 202 -5.23 -3.42 3.95
N LEU A 203 -6.50 -3.06 3.96
CA LEU A 203 -6.91 -1.67 3.83
C LEU A 203 -6.32 -0.85 4.99
N LYS A 204 -5.60 0.23 4.66
CA LYS A 204 -5.00 1.12 5.66
C LYS A 204 -6.05 1.64 6.65
N GLU A 205 -5.61 1.88 7.87
CA GLU A 205 -6.45 2.51 8.90
C GLU A 205 -6.96 3.88 8.45
N ARG A 206 -8.11 4.28 9.01
CA ARG A 206 -8.84 5.48 8.58
C ARG A 206 -8.00 6.75 8.58
N ASP A 207 -7.08 6.88 9.54
CA ASP A 207 -6.27 8.10 9.73
C ASP A 207 -5.06 8.18 8.79
N VAL A 208 -4.63 7.05 8.22
CA VAL A 208 -3.51 6.97 7.27
C VAL A 208 -4.00 6.86 5.82
N ARG A 209 -5.22 6.35 5.63
CA ARG A 209 -5.83 6.14 4.33
C ARG A 209 -6.37 7.47 3.76
N PRO A 210 -6.05 7.82 2.51
CA PRO A 210 -6.65 8.99 1.89
C PRO A 210 -8.16 8.79 1.74
N ARG A 211 -8.92 9.88 1.86
CA ARG A 211 -10.38 9.85 1.72
C ARG A 211 -10.82 9.51 0.29
N TYR A 212 -10.02 9.93 -0.68
CA TYR A 212 -10.25 9.75 -2.12
C TYR A 212 -8.94 9.39 -2.80
N CYS A 213 -9.05 8.60 -3.85
CA CYS A 213 -7.89 8.19 -4.64
C CYS A 213 -7.44 9.29 -5.58
N ALA A 214 -6.13 9.40 -5.81
CA ALA A 214 -5.54 10.41 -6.69
C ALA A 214 -5.95 10.25 -8.16
N ALA A 215 -6.45 9.07 -8.54
CA ALA A 215 -6.87 8.71 -9.88
C ALA A 215 -8.27 8.06 -9.91
N ALA A 216 -8.76 7.79 -11.13
CA ALA A 216 -10.09 7.21 -11.35
C ALA A 216 -10.21 5.79 -10.75
N PHE A 217 -9.07 5.16 -10.55
CA PHE A 217 -8.91 3.87 -9.90
C PHE A 217 -7.87 4.02 -8.80
N CYS A 218 -8.20 3.48 -7.64
CA CYS A 218 -7.32 3.45 -6.50
C CYS A 218 -6.16 2.48 -6.76
N GLN A 219 -4.94 2.89 -6.41
CA GLN A 219 -3.79 2.00 -6.44
C GLN A 219 -3.65 1.27 -5.10
N GLU A 220 -3.13 0.04 -5.13
CA GLU A 220 -2.90 -0.74 -3.91
C GLU A 220 -1.95 -0.04 -2.94
N SER A 221 -0.92 0.64 -3.45
CA SER A 221 0.03 1.44 -2.64
C SER A 221 -0.63 2.62 -1.91
N GLU A 222 -1.71 3.16 -2.47
CA GLU A 222 -2.46 4.28 -1.93
C GLU A 222 -3.35 3.82 -0.77
N CYS A 223 -4.10 2.73 -0.99
CA CYS A 223 -5.14 2.27 -0.08
C CYS A 223 -4.70 1.20 0.92
N CYS A 224 -3.68 0.42 0.61
CA CYS A 224 -3.37 -0.82 1.31
C CYS A 224 -1.98 -0.78 1.95
N SER A 225 -1.84 -1.43 3.10
CA SER A 225 -0.57 -1.74 3.75
C SER A 225 -0.32 -3.24 3.71
N ARG A 226 0.94 -3.65 3.81
CA ARG A 226 1.24 -5.08 3.96
C ARG A 226 0.58 -5.61 5.23
N SER A 227 -0.10 -6.75 5.12
CA SER A 227 -0.61 -7.45 6.30
C SER A 227 0.55 -7.75 7.25
N PRO A 228 0.42 -7.48 8.56
CA PRO A 228 1.44 -7.87 9.52
C PRO A 228 1.61 -9.38 9.48
N LYS A 229 2.86 -9.82 9.63
CA LYS A 229 3.16 -11.24 9.68
C LYS A 229 2.90 -11.77 11.08
N CYS A 230 2.42 -13.01 11.16
CA CYS A 230 2.37 -13.71 12.44
C CYS A 230 3.80 -13.90 12.97
N GLU A 231 4.03 -13.46 14.21
CA GLU A 231 5.30 -13.60 14.92
C GLU A 231 5.09 -14.42 16.20
N ALA A 232 6.13 -15.11 16.66
CA ALA A 232 6.06 -15.92 17.90
C ALA A 232 5.67 -15.10 19.14
N SER A 233 5.96 -13.79 19.13
CA SER A 233 5.57 -12.83 20.18
C SER A 233 4.06 -12.66 20.34
N VAL A 234 3.26 -13.02 19.33
CA VAL A 234 1.78 -12.99 19.39
C VAL A 234 1.25 -14.16 20.22
N CYS A 235 1.98 -15.26 20.32
CA CYS A 235 1.55 -16.46 21.02
C CYS A 235 1.84 -16.33 22.52
N THR A 236 0.80 -16.49 23.34
CA THR A 236 0.92 -16.53 24.80
C THR A 236 1.31 -17.93 25.28
N VAL A 237 1.59 -18.08 26.58
CA VAL A 237 1.84 -19.40 27.21
C VAL A 237 0.73 -20.39 26.81
N GLY A 238 1.15 -21.60 26.46
CA GLY A 238 0.26 -22.66 25.96
C GLY A 238 -0.10 -22.59 24.48
N HIS A 239 0.57 -21.73 23.69
CA HIS A 239 0.39 -21.65 22.25
C HIS A 239 1.73 -21.56 21.51
N PHE A 240 1.79 -22.10 20.30
CA PHE A 240 2.93 -21.98 19.39
C PHE A 240 2.51 -21.47 18.01
N LEU A 241 3.45 -20.87 17.27
CA LEU A 241 3.20 -20.26 15.97
C LEU A 241 2.79 -21.32 14.93
N LYS A 242 1.73 -21.04 14.15
CA LYS A 242 1.28 -21.93 13.07
C LYS A 242 2.40 -22.12 12.03
N PRO A 243 2.60 -23.34 11.52
CA PRO A 243 3.60 -23.57 10.47
C PRO A 243 3.26 -22.79 9.20
N THR A 244 4.29 -22.26 8.54
CA THR A 244 4.13 -21.39 7.37
C THR A 244 3.57 -22.08 6.13
N ASP A 245 3.58 -23.41 6.15
CA ASP A 245 3.34 -24.26 4.97
C ASP A 245 1.90 -24.80 4.94
N VAL A 246 1.10 -24.52 5.98
CA VAL A 246 -0.31 -24.91 6.01
C VAL A 246 -1.12 -23.89 5.22
N MET A 247 -1.71 -24.30 4.09
CA MET A 247 -2.63 -23.45 3.33
C MET A 247 -3.76 -22.96 4.25
N PRO A 248 -3.87 -21.65 4.49
CA PRO A 248 -4.90 -21.15 5.38
C PRO A 248 -6.28 -21.22 4.70
N PRO A 249 -7.38 -21.10 5.47
CA PRO A 249 -8.72 -20.99 4.92
C PRO A 249 -8.82 -19.86 3.88
N LEU A 250 -9.63 -20.06 2.83
CA LEU A 250 -9.91 -19.08 1.78
C LEU A 250 -10.13 -17.67 2.38
N GLY A 251 -9.31 -16.71 1.95
CA GLY A 251 -9.38 -15.31 2.39
C GLY A 251 -8.42 -14.90 3.51
N VAL A 252 -7.51 -15.78 3.95
CA VAL A 252 -6.42 -15.42 4.87
C VAL A 252 -5.08 -15.50 4.12
N PRO A 253 -4.24 -14.46 4.15
CA PRO A 253 -2.91 -14.55 3.56
C PRO A 253 -2.08 -15.63 4.26
N PRO A 254 -1.25 -16.41 3.54
CA PRO A 254 -0.27 -17.28 4.17
C PRO A 254 0.60 -16.45 5.11
N ASN A 255 0.52 -16.74 6.41
CA ASN A 255 1.27 -16.07 7.49
C ASN A 255 0.91 -14.61 7.76
N GLY A 256 -0.25 -14.14 7.29
CA GLY A 256 -0.74 -12.78 7.53
C GLY A 256 -2.01 -12.76 8.37
N CYS A 257 -2.22 -11.65 9.06
CA CYS A 257 -3.39 -11.43 9.92
C CYS A 257 -4.51 -10.76 9.14
N ARG A 258 -5.78 -10.98 9.53
CA ARG A 258 -6.93 -10.33 8.87
C ARG A 258 -7.08 -8.86 9.24
N SER A 259 -6.44 -8.44 10.33
CA SER A 259 -6.42 -7.06 10.83
C SER A 259 -4.98 -6.55 10.98
N HIS A 260 -4.82 -5.25 11.24
CA HIS A 260 -3.51 -4.65 11.54
C HIS A 260 -2.89 -5.14 12.85
N VAL A 261 -3.67 -5.87 13.67
CA VAL A 261 -3.20 -6.55 14.88
C VAL A 261 -3.48 -8.05 14.74
N CYS A 262 -2.43 -8.84 14.88
CA CYS A 262 -2.50 -10.28 14.87
C CYS A 262 -3.09 -10.82 16.17
N THR A 263 -4.08 -11.71 16.08
CA THR A 263 -4.66 -12.38 17.25
C THR A 263 -4.07 -13.79 17.43
N ILE A 264 -4.14 -14.31 18.67
CA ILE A 264 -3.71 -15.68 19.00
C ILE A 264 -4.43 -16.70 18.11
N ALA A 265 -5.75 -16.55 17.92
CA ALA A 265 -6.54 -17.47 17.10
C ALA A 265 -6.12 -17.50 15.62
N GLU A 266 -5.64 -16.37 15.09
CA GLU A 266 -5.14 -16.29 13.72
C GLU A 266 -3.78 -16.95 13.58
N CYS A 267 -2.85 -16.64 14.49
CA CYS A 267 -1.43 -16.95 14.32
C CYS A 267 -0.96 -18.21 15.02
N CYS A 268 -1.66 -18.67 16.07
CA CYS A 268 -1.13 -19.68 16.96
C CYS A 268 -2.05 -20.91 17.02
N ASN A 269 -1.43 -22.07 17.20
CA ASN A 269 -2.11 -23.30 17.60
C ASN A 269 -2.00 -23.46 19.11
N GLU A 270 -2.97 -24.14 19.71
CA GLU A 270 -2.84 -24.60 21.10
C GLU A 270 -1.66 -25.58 21.18
N SER A 271 -0.77 -25.36 22.14
CA SER A 271 0.36 -26.26 22.39
C SER A 271 -0.16 -27.59 22.95
N PRO A 272 0.31 -28.73 22.43
CA PRO A 272 0.02 -30.00 23.06
C PRO A 272 0.61 -30.02 24.48
N TYR A 273 -0.11 -30.71 25.38
CA TYR A 273 0.38 -30.98 26.73
C TYR A 273 1.47 -32.04 26.66
N CYS A 274 2.52 -31.92 27.48
CA CYS A 274 3.47 -33.01 27.67
C CYS A 274 2.75 -34.21 28.32
N PRO A 275 2.57 -35.33 27.59
CA PRO A 275 1.96 -36.51 28.18
C PRO A 275 2.94 -37.14 29.20
N LEU A 276 2.39 -37.77 30.24
CA LEU A 276 3.15 -38.32 31.38
C LEU A 276 4.20 -39.38 30.98
N ASP A 277 4.06 -39.98 29.79
CA ASP A 277 4.93 -41.03 29.28
C ASP A 277 6.07 -40.54 28.37
N VAL A 278 6.12 -39.23 28.03
CA VAL A 278 7.16 -38.68 27.15
C VAL A 278 8.52 -38.60 27.83
N CYS A 279 8.59 -38.55 29.16
CA CYS A 279 9.84 -38.59 29.90
C CYS A 279 10.15 -40.01 30.35
N PRO A 280 11.00 -40.76 29.61
CA PRO A 280 11.37 -42.12 29.99
C PRO A 280 12.17 -42.07 31.28
N TYR A 281 11.51 -42.38 32.38
CA TYR A 281 12.09 -42.38 33.72
C TYR A 281 13.38 -43.23 33.83
N TYR A 282 13.49 -44.31 33.05
CA TYR A 282 14.69 -45.16 33.01
C TYR A 282 15.93 -44.46 32.42
N GLN A 283 15.77 -43.32 31.75
CA GLN A 283 16.87 -42.47 31.26
C GLN A 283 17.23 -41.35 32.24
N GLY A 284 16.66 -41.34 33.45
CA GLY A 284 16.91 -40.29 34.44
C GLY A 284 16.27 -38.96 34.05
N LEU A 285 15.12 -39.00 33.37
CA LEU A 285 14.37 -37.81 32.97
C LEU A 285 13.03 -37.75 33.72
N THR A 286 12.65 -36.57 34.19
CA THR A 286 11.33 -36.28 34.78
C THR A 286 10.68 -35.08 34.12
N LEU A 287 9.37 -34.91 34.26
CA LEU A 287 8.65 -33.77 33.73
C LEU A 287 9.12 -32.47 34.38
N THR A 288 9.20 -31.42 33.57
CA THR A 288 9.43 -30.04 34.01
C THR A 288 8.27 -29.58 34.89
N HIS A 289 8.42 -29.73 36.20
CA HIS A 289 7.37 -29.49 37.20
C HIS A 289 7.20 -28.00 37.58
N LEU A 290 7.44 -27.09 36.64
CA LEU A 290 7.20 -25.66 36.87
C LEU A 290 5.72 -25.40 36.59
N GLU A 291 4.95 -25.07 37.62
CA GLU A 291 3.68 -24.39 37.38
C GLU A 291 3.97 -23.07 36.65
N PRO A 292 3.30 -22.79 35.52
CA PRO A 292 2.20 -23.54 34.91
C PRO A 292 2.66 -24.69 33.97
N THR A 293 1.86 -25.77 33.92
CA THR A 293 2.03 -27.03 33.16
C THR A 293 2.90 -26.96 31.90
N PRO A 294 3.83 -27.92 31.68
CA PRO A 294 4.74 -27.88 30.55
C PRO A 294 3.99 -28.09 29.23
N PHE A 295 3.98 -27.02 28.43
CA PHE A 295 3.47 -27.02 27.07
C PHE A 295 4.65 -27.15 26.11
N CYS A 296 4.43 -27.87 25.02
CA CYS A 296 5.47 -28.06 24.02
C CYS A 296 5.69 -26.78 23.21
N SER A 297 6.94 -26.50 22.86
CA SER A 297 7.34 -25.34 22.06
C SER A 297 6.97 -25.49 20.57
N SER A 298 6.65 -26.72 20.15
CA SER A 298 6.26 -27.10 18.79
C SER A 298 5.09 -28.10 18.78
N TYR A 299 4.61 -28.47 17.59
CA TYR A 299 3.57 -29.49 17.43
C TYR A 299 4.03 -30.87 17.92
N ASP A 300 5.32 -31.19 17.76
CA ASP A 300 5.92 -32.40 18.29
C ASP A 300 6.68 -32.04 19.57
N CYS A 301 6.26 -32.60 20.70
CA CYS A 301 6.92 -32.45 21.98
C CYS A 301 8.28 -33.15 21.94
N LEU A 302 9.37 -32.39 21.90
CA LEU A 302 10.70 -32.97 22.03
C LEU A 302 10.97 -33.31 23.50
N LEU A 303 11.81 -34.31 23.75
CA LEU A 303 12.28 -34.67 25.09
C LEU A 303 12.82 -33.45 25.85
N THR A 304 13.51 -32.54 25.15
CA THR A 304 14.06 -31.31 25.73
C THR A 304 13.02 -30.25 26.09
N ASP A 305 11.82 -30.31 25.49
CA ASP A 305 10.73 -29.37 25.81
C ASP A 305 10.00 -29.79 27.09
N CYS A 306 9.86 -31.10 27.29
CA CYS A 306 9.04 -31.66 28.36
C CYS A 306 9.85 -32.12 29.57
N CYS A 307 11.09 -32.56 29.36
CA CYS A 307 11.86 -33.30 30.35
C CYS A 307 13.08 -32.52 30.84
N VAL A 308 13.35 -32.69 32.12
CA VAL A 308 14.59 -32.28 32.80
C VAL A 308 15.22 -33.51 33.43
N ASP A 309 16.52 -33.41 33.73
CA ASP A 309 17.21 -34.45 34.49
C ASP A 309 16.53 -34.64 35.84
N ALA A 310 16.14 -35.88 36.13
CA ALA A 310 15.67 -36.31 37.43
C ALA A 310 16.82 -36.28 38.43
N GLY A 311 16.53 -35.95 39.68
CA GLY A 311 17.50 -36.10 40.75
C GLY A 311 17.93 -37.56 40.89
N VAL A 312 19.20 -37.79 41.18
CA VAL A 312 19.72 -39.13 41.48
C VAL A 312 19.78 -39.28 42.98
N CYS A 313 19.17 -40.33 43.53
CA CYS A 313 19.20 -40.59 44.97
C CYS A 313 20.63 -40.75 45.47
N ALA A 314 21.04 -39.88 46.39
CA ALA A 314 22.35 -39.90 47.02
C ALA A 314 22.21 -40.01 48.54
N ALA A 315 23.26 -40.50 49.21
CA ALA A 315 23.29 -40.59 50.67
C ALA A 315 23.14 -39.21 51.36
N SER A 316 23.46 -38.12 50.65
CA SER A 316 23.24 -36.74 51.11
C SER A 316 21.77 -36.34 51.20
N ASP A 317 20.88 -37.06 50.51
CA ASP A 317 19.43 -36.79 50.53
C ASP A 317 18.74 -37.43 51.74
N CYS A 318 19.48 -38.24 52.50
CA CYS A 318 19.01 -38.90 53.72
C CYS A 318 19.52 -38.15 54.95
N SER A 319 18.63 -37.75 55.86
CA SER A 319 19.04 -37.26 57.17
C SER A 319 19.69 -38.36 58.01
N ALA A 320 20.30 -37.99 59.14
CA ALA A 320 21.01 -38.92 60.02
C ALA A 320 20.16 -40.10 60.55
N ALA A 321 18.83 -40.01 60.48
CA ALA A 321 17.92 -41.08 60.90
C ALA A 321 17.57 -42.07 59.77
N PHE A 322 18.09 -41.86 58.55
CA PHE A 322 17.73 -42.63 57.37
C PHE A 322 18.98 -43.08 56.61
N ALA A 323 18.86 -44.20 55.91
CA ALA A 323 19.90 -44.70 55.01
C ALA A 323 19.38 -44.75 53.57
N LEU A 324 20.30 -44.60 52.62
CA LEU A 324 19.99 -44.70 51.20
C LEU A 324 19.43 -46.08 50.88
N ASN A 325 18.22 -46.12 50.32
CA ASN A 325 17.57 -47.36 49.95
C ASN A 325 18.15 -47.87 48.62
N ALA A 326 19.15 -48.74 48.68
CA ALA A 326 19.75 -49.34 47.49
C ALA A 326 18.76 -50.19 46.65
N SER A 327 17.59 -50.52 47.20
CA SER A 327 16.50 -51.20 46.49
C SER A 327 15.41 -50.25 45.99
N ALA A 328 15.46 -48.96 46.36
CA ALA A 328 14.60 -47.94 45.77
C ALA A 328 15.05 -47.66 44.33
N ARG A 329 14.18 -46.97 43.59
CA ARG A 329 14.50 -46.55 42.23
C ARG A 329 15.65 -45.53 42.28
N PRO A 330 16.56 -45.51 41.29
CA PRO A 330 17.74 -44.65 41.32
C PRO A 330 17.45 -43.15 41.11
N TYR A 331 16.26 -42.80 40.62
CA TYR A 331 15.89 -41.42 40.28
C TYR A 331 14.67 -40.94 41.07
N CYS A 332 14.57 -39.63 41.27
CA CYS A 332 13.44 -39.01 41.98
C CYS A 332 12.38 -38.53 41.00
N ASP A 333 11.15 -38.29 41.47
CA ASP A 333 10.09 -37.77 40.60
C ASP A 333 10.32 -36.29 40.24
N ARG A 334 11.31 -35.64 40.89
CA ARG A 334 11.71 -34.25 40.67
C ARG A 334 13.23 -34.11 40.49
N PRO A 335 13.72 -32.96 39.98
CA PRO A 335 15.17 -32.67 39.94
C PRO A 335 15.84 -32.65 41.32
N THR A 336 15.06 -32.48 42.39
CA THR A 336 15.50 -32.55 43.78
C THR A 336 14.81 -33.71 44.47
N CYS A 337 15.60 -34.61 45.02
CA CYS A 337 15.16 -35.79 45.74
C CYS A 337 14.65 -35.44 47.14
N THR A 338 13.59 -36.10 47.57
CA THR A 338 13.11 -36.03 48.95
C THR A 338 13.49 -37.29 49.73
N GLU A 339 13.62 -37.14 51.05
CA GLU A 339 13.98 -38.26 51.95
C GLU A 339 13.01 -39.45 51.82
N GLY A 340 11.72 -39.18 51.57
CA GLY A 340 10.70 -40.22 51.39
C GLY A 340 10.81 -41.02 50.08
N GLU A 341 11.50 -40.48 49.07
CA GLU A 341 11.71 -41.14 47.78
C GLU A 341 12.96 -42.04 47.82
N CYS A 342 14.03 -41.58 48.47
CA CYS A 342 15.34 -42.21 48.38
C CYS A 342 15.74 -43.04 49.60
N CYS A 343 15.13 -42.80 50.76
CA CYS A 343 15.68 -43.26 52.02
C CYS A 343 14.71 -44.17 52.76
N TYR A 344 15.26 -45.10 53.54
CA TYR A 344 14.51 -45.90 54.50
C TYR A 344 14.96 -45.55 55.92
N PRO A 345 14.05 -45.56 56.91
CA PRO A 345 14.40 -45.25 58.27
C PRO A 345 15.41 -46.28 58.79
N LEU A 346 16.53 -45.81 59.34
CA LEU A 346 17.42 -46.66 60.08
C LEU A 346 16.71 -47.11 61.36
N PRO A 347 16.86 -48.38 61.77
CA PRO A 347 16.41 -48.78 63.09
C PRO A 347 17.12 -47.89 64.12
N PRO A 348 16.41 -47.32 65.10
CA PRO A 348 17.04 -46.50 66.11
C PRO A 348 18.06 -47.33 66.88
N ASN A 349 19.27 -46.81 67.06
CA ASN A 349 20.21 -47.40 68.00
C ASN A 349 19.69 -47.12 69.40
N VAL A 350 19.26 -48.18 70.10
CA VAL A 350 18.74 -48.06 71.47
C VAL A 350 19.66 -48.80 72.42
N SER A 351 20.15 -48.11 73.45
CA SER A 351 20.96 -48.68 74.52
C SER A 351 20.12 -48.82 75.79
N VAL A 352 20.21 -49.97 76.45
CA VAL A 352 19.69 -50.16 77.81
C VAL A 352 20.70 -49.65 78.84
N SER A 353 20.24 -49.26 80.03
CA SER A 353 21.12 -48.90 81.16
C SER A 353 20.90 -49.85 82.34
N ASP A 354 21.79 -49.78 83.34
CA ASP A 354 21.67 -50.51 84.61
C ASP A 354 21.46 -52.02 84.44
N VAL A 355 22.26 -52.63 83.56
CA VAL A 355 22.26 -54.09 83.37
C VAL A 355 22.82 -54.74 84.63
N GLU A 356 21.95 -55.42 85.38
CA GLU A 356 22.29 -56.16 86.60
C GLU A 356 22.02 -57.65 86.39
N PHE A 357 23.00 -58.49 86.70
CA PHE A 357 22.85 -59.93 86.73
C PHE A 357 22.96 -60.40 88.18
N VAL A 358 21.84 -60.90 88.71
CA VAL A 358 21.82 -61.52 90.03
C VAL A 358 21.95 -63.03 89.83
N ASP A 359 23.11 -63.56 90.21
CA ASP A 359 23.40 -64.99 90.15
C ASP A 359 22.68 -65.72 91.29
N PHE A 360 22.00 -66.81 90.96
CA PHE A 360 21.27 -67.67 91.88
C PHE A 360 21.76 -69.11 91.82
N ASP A 361 22.94 -69.35 91.25
CA ASP A 361 23.51 -70.68 91.16
C ASP A 361 23.66 -71.32 92.54
N LEU A 362 23.20 -72.56 92.64
CA LEU A 362 23.36 -73.39 93.84
C LEU A 362 24.66 -74.22 93.76
N SER A 363 25.41 -74.13 92.65
CA SER A 363 26.72 -74.78 92.48
C SER A 363 27.57 -74.12 91.38
N ALA A 364 28.90 -74.13 91.58
CA ALA A 364 29.91 -73.38 90.82
C ALA A 364 30.10 -73.74 89.32
N LEU A 365 29.21 -74.53 88.71
CA LEU A 365 29.29 -74.94 87.29
C LEU A 365 28.05 -74.55 86.48
N GLU A 366 27.08 -73.87 87.08
CA GLU A 366 25.88 -73.39 86.40
C GLU A 366 25.81 -71.87 86.54
N ILE A 367 25.50 -71.16 85.45
CA ILE A 367 25.13 -69.74 85.51
C ILE A 367 23.62 -69.71 85.40
N GLY A 368 22.96 -69.52 86.54
CA GLY A 368 21.51 -69.46 86.64
C GLY A 368 21.14 -68.22 87.43
N GLY A 369 20.60 -67.21 86.77
CA GLY A 369 20.31 -65.94 87.41
C GLY A 369 19.30 -65.12 86.62
N ASN A 370 18.82 -64.05 87.22
CA ASN A 370 17.99 -63.08 86.51
C ASN A 370 18.87 -61.93 86.02
N ILE A 371 18.84 -61.70 84.71
CA ILE A 371 19.34 -60.45 84.13
C ILE A 371 18.17 -59.45 84.16
N SER A 372 18.41 -58.27 84.71
CA SER A 372 17.50 -57.14 84.67
C SER A 372 18.22 -55.92 84.10
N TRP A 373 17.49 -55.02 83.46
CA TRP A 373 18.01 -53.76 82.94
C TRP A 373 16.91 -52.71 82.95
N VAL A 374 17.31 -51.44 82.94
CA VAL A 374 16.38 -50.33 82.73
C VAL A 374 16.19 -50.15 81.23
N PRO A 375 14.95 -50.28 80.71
CA PRO A 375 14.70 -50.04 79.30
C PRO A 375 14.93 -48.56 78.96
N PRO A 376 15.36 -48.26 77.72
CA PRO A 376 15.58 -46.90 77.27
C PRO A 376 14.29 -46.08 77.32
N GLU A 377 14.37 -44.85 77.85
CA GLU A 377 13.33 -43.85 77.72
C GLU A 377 13.66 -42.84 76.60
N PRO A 378 12.67 -42.43 75.77
CA PRO A 378 11.28 -42.86 75.77
C PRO A 378 11.07 -44.26 75.16
N THR A 379 9.97 -44.94 75.51
CA THR A 379 9.57 -46.23 74.94
C THR A 379 9.40 -46.11 73.43
N ILE A 380 10.32 -46.72 72.68
CA ILE A 380 10.27 -46.72 71.21
C ILE A 380 9.32 -47.85 70.76
N PRO A 381 8.22 -47.55 70.07
CA PRO A 381 7.37 -48.59 69.50
C PRO A 381 8.17 -49.39 68.46
N ASN A 382 8.05 -50.73 68.51
CA ASN A 382 8.66 -51.71 67.58
C ASN A 382 10.07 -52.23 67.90
N VAL A 383 10.61 -52.03 69.11
CA VAL A 383 11.80 -52.79 69.55
C VAL A 383 11.38 -54.19 69.99
N THR A 384 11.78 -55.23 69.24
CA THR A 384 11.34 -56.62 69.49
C THR A 384 12.34 -57.45 70.30
N HIS A 385 13.59 -57.01 70.41
CA HIS A 385 14.64 -57.66 71.17
C HIS A 385 15.73 -56.64 71.52
N PHE A 386 16.42 -56.86 72.64
CA PHE A 386 17.62 -56.14 73.03
C PHE A 386 18.79 -57.13 72.99
N THR A 387 19.88 -56.75 72.35
CA THR A 387 21.13 -57.51 72.45
C THR A 387 21.89 -56.96 73.66
N VAL A 388 21.98 -57.76 74.72
CA VAL A 388 22.72 -57.43 75.95
C VAL A 388 24.12 -58.01 75.86
#